data_AF-S3IXW4-F1
#
_entry.id   AF-S3IXW4-F1
#
_cell.length_a   1.000
_cell.length_b   1.000
_cell.length_c   1.000
_cell.angle_alpha   90.00
_cell.angle_beta   90.00
_cell.angle_gamma   90.00
#
_symmetry.space_group_name_H-M   'P 1'
#
loop_
_entity.id
_entity.type
_entity.pdbx_description
1 polymer ?
#
loop_
_entity_poly.entity_id
_entity_poly.type
_entity_poly.pdbx_seq_one_letter_code
_entity_poly.pdbx_strand_id
1 'polypeptide(L)'
;MGKFFRKDKAISNFAASHPEMAADNVAKLKANAVKISEHYRKMKELEKSRPNDWWETKEKTFVDDYRTEAQPFRELILEGLKLLPDDIQKMVQEHIVIGQIVGDWDFLNERFENIGISKNSDGQYRAASLDRGISFGVGFWGKSKPEGYLQAVSQRPPAFLPLESEFVREKAVFGSDLPELGKDFSYMPYADVARLSSGKAEWLPETLKKIAYRITVANEHNIIHNILNDTLIDASDAGLENHQFLSKAQTQTIFDSRLQHVIEQAGGIEAVRLWALNNAAEAQRISVEVAAIQKSLGY
;
A
#
# COMPACT_ATOMS: atom_id res chain seq x y z
N MET A 1 -2.04 10.27 -0.93
CA MET A 1 -2.04 10.35 -2.40
C MET A 1 -3.28 11.10 -2.82
N GLY A 2 -4.46 10.80 -2.25
CA GLY A 2 -5.64 11.66 -2.42
C GLY A 2 -5.38 13.12 -2.01
N LYS A 3 -4.72 13.37 -0.88
CA LYS A 3 -4.32 14.72 -0.48
C LYS A 3 -3.35 15.41 -1.45
N PHE A 4 -2.47 14.67 -2.10
CA PHE A 4 -1.51 15.21 -3.08
C PHE A 4 -2.25 15.69 -4.32
N PHE A 5 -3.07 14.81 -4.92
CA PHE A 5 -3.82 15.12 -6.13
C PHE A 5 -4.92 16.16 -5.94
N ARG A 6 -5.36 16.43 -4.71
CA ARG A 6 -6.33 17.50 -4.42
C ARG A 6 -5.74 18.91 -4.43
N LYS A 7 -4.41 19.07 -4.36
CA LYS A 7 -3.80 20.37 -4.08
C LYS A 7 -2.98 20.89 -5.26
N ASP A 8 -3.48 21.93 -5.92
CA ASP A 8 -2.76 22.64 -6.99
C ASP A 8 -1.34 23.07 -6.57
N LYS A 9 -1.18 23.59 -5.34
CA LYS A 9 0.14 23.96 -4.80
C LYS A 9 1.07 22.74 -4.68
N ALA A 10 0.57 21.58 -4.29
CA ALA A 10 1.39 20.38 -4.17
C ALA A 10 1.86 19.90 -5.56
N ILE A 11 0.96 19.91 -6.54
CA ILE A 11 1.26 19.58 -7.94
C ILE A 11 2.26 20.58 -8.55
N SER A 12 2.07 21.87 -8.31
CA SER A 12 2.99 22.91 -8.79
C SER A 12 4.40 22.74 -8.23
N ASN A 13 4.52 22.48 -6.92
CA ASN A 13 5.81 22.23 -6.28
C ASN A 13 6.48 20.95 -6.80
N PHE A 14 5.67 19.91 -7.04
CA PHE A 14 6.14 18.64 -7.60
C PHE A 14 6.68 18.84 -9.01
N ALA A 15 5.90 19.47 -9.90
CA ALA A 15 6.28 19.74 -11.28
C ALA A 15 7.53 20.63 -11.38
N ALA A 16 7.70 21.59 -10.46
CA ALA A 16 8.91 22.41 -10.41
C ALA A 16 10.20 21.59 -10.12
N SER A 17 10.06 20.41 -9.52
CA SER A 17 11.18 19.48 -9.27
C SER A 17 11.28 18.37 -10.33
N HIS A 18 10.37 18.33 -11.31
CA HIS A 18 10.28 17.32 -12.38
C HIS A 18 10.07 18.02 -13.74
N PRO A 19 11.09 18.73 -14.25
CA PRO A 19 11.00 19.48 -15.51
C PRO A 19 10.75 18.60 -16.74
N GLU A 20 10.96 17.29 -16.63
CA GLU A 20 10.66 16.30 -17.66
C GLU A 20 9.16 16.05 -17.85
N MET A 21 8.31 16.47 -16.91
CA MET A 21 6.87 16.35 -17.06
C MET A 21 6.35 17.23 -18.21
N ALA A 22 5.57 16.64 -19.10
CA ALA A 22 4.89 17.40 -20.15
C ALA A 22 3.96 18.47 -19.54
N ALA A 23 4.00 19.69 -20.10
CA ALA A 23 3.18 20.81 -19.63
C ALA A 23 1.68 20.48 -19.61
N ASP A 24 1.20 19.73 -20.61
CA ASP A 24 -0.19 19.28 -20.70
C ASP A 24 -0.56 18.32 -19.56
N ASN A 25 0.36 17.44 -19.14
CA ASN A 25 0.15 16.56 -17.98
C ASN A 25 0.03 17.37 -16.70
N VAL A 26 0.89 18.38 -16.51
CA VAL A 26 0.82 19.28 -15.35
C VAL A 26 -0.48 20.07 -15.34
N ALA A 27 -0.88 20.64 -16.48
CA ALA A 27 -2.15 21.37 -16.60
C ALA A 27 -3.36 20.47 -16.29
N LYS A 28 -3.34 19.23 -16.79
CA LYS A 28 -4.39 18.24 -16.53
C LYS A 28 -4.45 17.82 -15.06
N LEU A 29 -3.29 17.60 -14.42
CA LEU A 29 -3.22 17.31 -12.98
C LEU A 29 -3.85 18.44 -12.15
N LYS A 30 -3.54 19.70 -12.49
CA LYS A 30 -4.12 20.87 -11.81
C LYS A 30 -5.63 20.99 -12.01
N ALA A 31 -6.11 20.77 -13.24
CA ALA A 31 -7.54 20.75 -13.53
C ALA A 31 -8.26 19.63 -12.75
N ASN A 32 -7.65 18.44 -12.69
CA ASN A 32 -8.17 17.31 -11.92
C ASN A 32 -8.18 17.63 -10.42
N ALA A 33 -7.19 18.37 -9.89
CA ALA A 33 -7.15 18.73 -8.47
C ALA A 33 -8.37 19.51 -7.98
N VAL A 34 -8.92 20.39 -8.82
CA VAL A 34 -10.15 21.13 -8.53
C VAL A 34 -11.33 20.16 -8.43
N LYS A 35 -11.48 19.26 -9.42
CA LYS A 35 -12.56 18.26 -9.44
C LYS A 35 -12.48 17.30 -8.26
N ILE A 36 -11.30 16.75 -7.99
CA ILE A 36 -11.06 15.83 -6.87
C ILE A 36 -11.37 16.53 -5.54
N SER A 37 -11.01 17.80 -5.38
CA SER A 37 -11.34 18.57 -4.17
C SER A 37 -12.84 18.75 -3.99
N GLU A 38 -13.57 19.00 -5.08
CA GLU A 38 -15.02 19.18 -5.06
C GLU A 38 -15.74 17.86 -4.71
N HIS A 39 -15.39 16.75 -5.37
CA HIS A 39 -15.94 15.43 -5.03
C HIS A 39 -15.65 15.07 -3.56
N TYR A 40 -14.41 15.30 -3.09
CA TYR A 40 -14.06 15.08 -1.69
C TYR A 40 -14.90 15.94 -0.72
N ARG A 41 -15.13 17.21 -1.04
CA ARG A 41 -15.96 18.10 -0.22
C ARG A 41 -17.38 17.56 -0.07
N LYS A 42 -17.99 17.14 -1.19
CA LYS A 42 -19.35 16.58 -1.19
C LYS A 42 -19.44 15.24 -0.43
N MET A 43 -18.46 14.34 -0.60
CA MET A 43 -18.38 13.13 0.22
C MET A 43 -18.35 13.48 1.72
N LYS A 44 -17.49 14.43 2.12
CA LYS A 44 -17.43 14.90 3.51
C LYS A 44 -18.74 15.52 4.02
N GLU A 45 -19.54 16.13 3.15
CA GLU A 45 -20.85 16.69 3.51
C GLU A 45 -21.89 15.59 3.71
N LEU A 46 -21.90 14.59 2.83
CA LEU A 46 -22.72 13.38 3.02
C LEU A 46 -22.38 12.69 4.33
N GLU A 47 -21.10 12.47 4.63
CA GLU A 47 -20.67 11.88 5.91
C GLU A 47 -21.18 12.65 7.13
N LYS A 48 -21.15 13.98 7.08
CA LYS A 48 -21.65 14.83 8.18
C LYS A 48 -23.15 14.72 8.39
N SER A 49 -23.91 14.34 7.36
CA SER A 49 -25.35 14.06 7.49
C SER A 49 -25.65 12.78 8.28
N ARG A 50 -24.63 11.92 8.49
CA ARG A 50 -24.71 10.68 9.27
C ARG A 50 -23.53 10.54 10.24
N PRO A 51 -23.52 11.31 11.33
CA PRO A 51 -22.47 11.20 12.31
C PRO A 51 -22.55 9.83 13.01
N ASN A 52 -21.42 9.11 13.02
CA ASN A 52 -21.14 7.86 13.75
C ASN A 52 -21.34 6.51 13.01
N ASP A 53 -21.98 6.47 11.85
CA ASP A 53 -22.24 5.19 11.16
C ASP A 53 -22.38 5.30 9.62
N TRP A 54 -21.93 6.41 9.02
CA TRP A 54 -22.05 6.62 7.57
C TRP A 54 -21.42 5.49 6.73
N TRP A 55 -20.41 4.79 7.27
CA TRP A 55 -19.75 3.65 6.62
C TRP A 55 -20.50 2.32 6.81
N GLU A 56 -21.56 2.26 7.61
CA GLU A 56 -22.36 1.05 7.85
C GLU A 56 -23.78 1.15 7.29
N THR A 57 -24.21 2.35 6.89
CA THR A 57 -25.55 2.57 6.36
C THR A 57 -25.82 1.76 5.09
N LYS A 58 -27.02 1.16 5.04
CA LYS A 58 -27.53 0.43 3.86
C LYS A 58 -28.60 1.23 3.11
N GLU A 59 -28.80 2.49 3.46
CA GLU A 59 -29.80 3.32 2.83
C GLU A 59 -29.43 3.63 1.38
N LYS A 60 -30.23 3.11 0.45
CA LYS A 60 -29.94 3.16 -0.98
C LYS A 60 -29.60 4.56 -1.50
N THR A 61 -30.38 5.58 -1.13
CA THR A 61 -30.17 6.96 -1.59
C THR A 61 -28.81 7.48 -1.16
N PHE A 62 -28.47 7.36 0.12
CA PHE A 62 -27.16 7.76 0.62
C PHE A 62 -26.01 7.03 -0.08
N VAL A 63 -26.15 5.72 -0.27
CA VAL A 63 -25.15 4.89 -0.94
C VAL A 63 -24.93 5.33 -2.39
N ASP A 64 -26.02 5.55 -3.12
CA ASP A 64 -25.99 5.96 -4.53
C ASP A 64 -25.41 7.39 -4.67
N ASP A 65 -25.78 8.32 -3.77
CA ASP A 65 -25.24 9.69 -3.74
C ASP A 65 -23.74 9.70 -3.41
N TYR A 66 -23.30 8.93 -2.40
CA TYR A 66 -21.88 8.86 -2.07
C TYR A 66 -21.08 8.23 -3.21
N ARG A 67 -21.59 7.15 -3.83
CA ARG A 67 -20.96 6.51 -5.02
C ARG A 67 -20.74 7.48 -6.16
N THR A 68 -21.74 8.32 -6.43
CA THR A 68 -21.71 9.33 -7.49
C THR A 68 -20.54 10.29 -7.32
N GLU A 69 -20.08 10.53 -6.09
CA GLU A 69 -18.93 11.39 -5.80
C GLU A 69 -17.62 10.61 -5.64
N ALA A 70 -17.65 9.44 -5.00
CA ALA A 70 -16.46 8.62 -4.72
C ALA A 70 -15.85 7.99 -5.97
N GLN A 71 -16.67 7.53 -6.92
CA GLN A 71 -16.16 6.89 -8.13
C GLN A 71 -15.35 7.87 -9.00
N PRO A 72 -15.86 9.07 -9.37
CA PRO A 72 -15.06 10.06 -10.09
C PRO A 72 -13.83 10.52 -9.31
N PHE A 73 -13.93 10.71 -7.98
CA PHE A 73 -12.78 11.04 -7.13
C PHE A 73 -11.64 10.02 -7.31
N ARG A 74 -11.96 8.73 -7.24
CA ARG A 74 -11.00 7.64 -7.42
C ARG A 74 -10.44 7.61 -8.83
N GLU A 75 -11.28 7.66 -9.85
CA GLU A 75 -10.87 7.60 -11.26
C GLU A 75 -9.91 8.73 -11.62
N LEU A 76 -10.17 9.94 -11.13
CA LEU A 76 -9.30 11.11 -11.34
C LEU A 76 -7.94 10.96 -10.64
N ILE A 77 -7.89 10.33 -9.46
CA ILE A 77 -6.62 10.02 -8.77
C ILE A 77 -5.82 8.98 -9.56
N LEU A 78 -6.47 7.91 -10.02
CA LEU A 78 -5.85 6.86 -10.81
C LEU A 78 -5.34 7.38 -12.16
N GLU A 79 -6.12 8.25 -12.80
CA GLU A 79 -5.69 8.98 -13.99
C GLU A 79 -4.48 9.86 -13.66
N GLY A 80 -4.54 10.61 -12.56
CA GLY A 80 -3.43 11.45 -12.11
C GLY A 80 -2.14 10.66 -11.87
N LEU A 81 -2.23 9.46 -11.29
CA LEU A 81 -1.08 8.58 -11.09
C LEU A 81 -0.39 8.23 -12.41
N LYS A 82 -1.16 7.95 -13.47
CA LYS A 82 -0.63 7.63 -14.81
C LYS A 82 0.03 8.82 -15.51
N LEU A 83 -0.21 10.05 -15.03
CA LEU A 83 0.41 11.27 -15.54
C LEU A 83 1.70 11.65 -14.81
N LEU A 84 2.04 10.96 -13.71
CA LEU A 84 3.30 11.17 -12.98
C LEU A 84 4.48 10.53 -13.72
N PRO A 85 5.72 10.96 -13.44
CA PRO A 85 6.92 10.27 -13.90
C PRO A 85 6.91 8.76 -13.60
N ASP A 86 7.51 7.97 -14.50
CA ASP A 86 7.51 6.50 -14.44
C ASP A 86 8.13 5.96 -13.14
N ASP A 87 9.14 6.63 -12.60
CA ASP A 87 9.79 6.26 -11.35
C ASP A 87 8.85 6.40 -10.14
N ILE A 88 8.05 7.47 -10.07
CA ILE A 88 7.02 7.63 -9.04
C ILE A 88 5.94 6.57 -9.17
N GLN A 89 5.51 6.23 -10.38
CA GLN A 89 4.55 5.15 -10.61
C GLN A 89 5.10 3.80 -10.13
N LYS A 90 6.37 3.49 -10.43
CA LYS A 90 7.06 2.29 -9.92
C LYS A 90 7.15 2.29 -8.40
N MET A 91 7.43 3.42 -7.77
CA MET A 91 7.43 3.51 -6.30
C MET A 91 6.04 3.20 -5.71
N VAL A 92 4.94 3.62 -6.37
CA VAL A 92 3.59 3.24 -5.93
C VAL A 92 3.37 1.73 -6.08
N GLN A 93 3.81 1.13 -7.18
CA GLN A 93 3.76 -0.34 -7.36
C GLN A 93 4.58 -1.07 -6.27
N GLU A 94 5.75 -0.55 -5.90
CA GLU A 94 6.56 -1.11 -4.81
C GLU A 94 5.75 -1.18 -3.51
N HIS A 95 5.03 -0.11 -3.16
CA HIS A 95 4.19 -0.08 -1.96
C HIS A 95 2.97 -1.00 -2.04
N ILE A 96 2.44 -1.27 -3.24
CA ILE A 96 1.40 -2.28 -3.47
C ILE A 96 1.93 -3.68 -3.17
N VAL A 97 3.09 -4.02 -3.74
CA VAL A 97 3.74 -5.30 -3.49
C VAL A 97 4.07 -5.46 -2.01
N ILE A 98 4.64 -4.43 -1.36
CA ILE A 98 4.91 -4.44 0.07
C ILE A 98 3.63 -4.65 0.88
N GLY A 99 2.52 -4.02 0.47
CA GLY A 99 1.20 -4.24 1.08
C GLY A 99 0.76 -5.69 1.02
N GLN A 100 0.94 -6.38 -0.11
CA GLN A 100 0.64 -7.82 -0.24
C GLN A 100 1.55 -8.66 0.67
N ILE A 101 2.85 -8.35 0.73
CA ILE A 101 3.84 -9.05 1.55
C ILE A 101 3.46 -8.99 3.04
N VAL A 102 3.15 -7.80 3.56
CA VAL A 102 2.79 -7.64 4.98
C VAL A 102 1.31 -7.93 5.27
N GLY A 103 0.51 -8.20 4.24
CA GLY A 103 -0.92 -8.45 4.39
C GLY A 103 -1.72 -7.23 4.84
N ASP A 104 -1.35 -6.04 4.36
CA ASP A 104 -2.02 -4.80 4.72
C ASP A 104 -3.40 -4.70 4.05
N TRP A 105 -4.43 -4.55 4.86
CA TRP A 105 -5.82 -4.46 4.41
C TRP A 105 -6.29 -3.04 4.03
N ASP A 106 -5.54 -1.96 4.34
CA ASP A 106 -6.03 -0.58 4.19
C ASP A 106 -5.04 0.39 3.51
N PHE A 107 -3.89 -0.07 2.99
CA PHE A 107 -2.87 0.83 2.40
C PHE A 107 -3.35 1.64 1.17
N LEU A 108 -4.30 1.12 0.38
CA LEU A 108 -4.94 1.79 -0.76
C LEU A 108 -6.45 1.93 -0.55
N ASN A 109 -6.83 2.42 0.63
CA ASN A 109 -8.22 2.73 0.96
C ASN A 109 -8.86 3.74 -0.01
N GLU A 110 -10.18 3.91 0.12
CA GLU A 110 -11.00 4.78 -0.72
C GLU A 110 -10.38 6.14 -1.05
N ARG A 111 -9.79 6.76 -0.04
CA ARG A 111 -9.30 8.14 -0.09
C ARG A 111 -7.86 8.22 -0.53
N PHE A 112 -7.21 7.07 -0.70
CA PHE A 112 -5.77 6.96 -0.90
C PHE A 112 -5.00 7.77 0.15
N GLU A 113 -5.41 7.62 1.41
CA GLU A 113 -4.86 8.36 2.55
C GLU A 113 -3.60 7.68 3.13
N ASN A 114 -3.53 6.34 3.03
CA ASN A 114 -2.47 5.50 3.60
C ASN A 114 -1.27 5.27 2.67
N ILE A 115 -1.22 6.01 1.56
CA ILE A 115 -0.02 6.15 0.73
C ILE A 115 0.10 7.60 0.31
N GLY A 116 1.27 8.18 0.29
CA GLY A 116 1.52 9.59 -0.03
C GLY A 116 2.69 9.77 -0.97
N ILE A 117 2.76 10.95 -1.60
CA ILE A 117 3.93 11.42 -2.34
C ILE A 117 4.39 12.69 -1.64
N SER A 118 5.63 12.70 -1.17
CA SER A 118 6.21 13.82 -0.44
C SER A 118 7.66 14.06 -0.83
N LYS A 119 8.10 15.31 -0.65
CA LYS A 119 9.50 15.70 -0.82
C LYS A 119 10.27 15.27 0.42
N ASN A 120 11.32 14.48 0.23
CA ASN A 120 12.20 14.02 1.29
C ASN A 120 13.30 15.08 1.61
N SER A 121 14.10 14.85 2.64
CA SER A 121 15.14 15.78 3.11
C SER A 121 16.25 16.06 2.07
N ASP A 122 16.50 15.11 1.18
CA ASP A 122 17.40 15.23 0.02
C ASP A 122 16.79 16.02 -1.15
N GLY A 123 15.56 16.51 -1.00
CA GLY A 123 14.83 17.25 -2.02
C GLY A 123 14.19 16.37 -3.10
N GLN A 124 14.31 15.04 -3.03
CA GLN A 124 13.68 14.13 -3.98
C GLN A 124 12.26 13.78 -3.54
N TYR A 125 11.35 13.61 -4.49
CA TYR A 125 10.01 13.11 -4.18
C TYR A 125 10.01 11.59 -4.09
N ARG A 126 9.26 11.05 -3.13
CA ARG A 126 9.13 9.60 -2.92
C ARG A 126 7.70 9.25 -2.60
N ALA A 127 7.28 8.04 -2.98
CA ALA A 127 6.07 7.44 -2.44
C ALA A 127 6.37 6.83 -1.07
N ALA A 128 5.43 6.97 -0.13
CA ALA A 128 5.52 6.37 1.20
C ALA A 128 4.14 5.89 1.65
N SER A 129 4.04 4.64 2.09
CA SER A 129 2.87 4.16 2.83
C SER A 129 2.90 4.63 4.28
N LEU A 130 1.73 4.93 4.81
CA LEU A 130 1.46 5.34 6.19
C LEU A 130 0.40 4.41 6.77
N ASP A 131 0.26 4.42 8.09
CA ASP A 131 -0.81 3.72 8.80
C ASP A 131 -0.93 2.22 8.43
N ARG A 132 0.18 1.50 8.60
CA ARG A 132 0.26 0.04 8.40
C ARG A 132 -0.39 -0.75 9.54
N GLY A 133 -1.31 -0.14 10.32
CA GLY A 133 -1.88 -0.72 11.54
C GLY A 133 -2.68 -2.01 11.33
N ILE A 134 -3.02 -2.34 10.09
CA ILE A 134 -3.81 -3.52 9.70
C ILE A 134 -2.95 -4.50 8.89
N SER A 135 -1.70 -4.66 9.31
CA SER A 135 -0.71 -5.59 8.73
C SER A 135 -0.49 -6.80 9.64
N PHE A 136 0.20 -7.83 9.14
CA PHE A 136 0.53 -9.06 9.86
C PHE A 136 -0.72 -9.76 10.42
N GLY A 137 -0.73 -10.22 11.67
CA GLY A 137 -1.92 -10.82 12.29
C GLY A 137 -3.05 -9.83 12.61
N VAL A 138 -2.86 -8.52 12.39
CA VAL A 138 -3.77 -7.47 12.85
C VAL A 138 -4.80 -7.12 11.76
N GLY A 139 -6.07 -7.13 12.17
CA GLY A 139 -7.26 -6.74 11.42
C GLY A 139 -7.78 -5.36 11.83
N PHE A 140 -8.92 -4.96 11.28
CA PHE A 140 -9.51 -3.66 11.58
C PHE A 140 -9.83 -3.50 13.07
N TRP A 141 -9.62 -2.27 13.58
CA TRP A 141 -9.97 -1.85 14.95
C TRP A 141 -9.23 -2.61 16.04
N GLY A 142 -7.98 -3.00 15.74
CA GLY A 142 -7.13 -3.71 16.69
C GLY A 142 -7.62 -5.11 17.02
N LYS A 143 -8.46 -5.71 16.17
CA LYS A 143 -8.83 -7.14 16.25
C LYS A 143 -7.80 -8.00 15.52
N SER A 144 -7.78 -9.30 15.75
CA SER A 144 -7.05 -10.21 14.85
C SER A 144 -7.67 -10.22 13.45
N LYS A 145 -6.95 -10.63 12.40
CA LYS A 145 -7.53 -10.75 11.06
C LYS A 145 -8.78 -11.65 11.00
N PRO A 146 -8.82 -12.86 11.60
CA PRO A 146 -10.05 -13.67 11.62
C PRO A 146 -11.27 -12.94 12.23
N GLU A 147 -11.07 -12.27 13.37
CA GLU A 147 -12.14 -11.54 14.07
C GLU A 147 -12.54 -10.23 13.35
N GLY A 148 -11.56 -9.58 12.74
CA GLY A 148 -11.70 -8.33 12.02
C GLY A 148 -12.25 -8.49 10.60
N TYR A 149 -12.38 -9.70 10.06
CA TYR A 149 -12.84 -9.93 8.68
C TYR A 149 -14.21 -9.32 8.40
N LEU A 150 -15.21 -9.61 9.24
CA LEU A 150 -16.56 -9.05 9.05
C LEU A 150 -16.55 -7.52 9.12
N GLN A 151 -15.67 -6.97 9.97
CA GLN A 151 -15.48 -5.54 10.09
C GLN A 151 -14.80 -4.96 8.85
N ALA A 152 -13.81 -5.63 8.26
CA ALA A 152 -13.18 -5.21 7.01
C ALA A 152 -14.19 -5.18 5.86
N VAL A 153 -15.04 -6.20 5.78
CA VAL A 153 -16.15 -6.30 4.82
C VAL A 153 -17.18 -5.19 5.04
N SER A 154 -17.50 -4.87 6.29
CA SER A 154 -18.50 -3.84 6.62
C SER A 154 -17.95 -2.41 6.58
N GLN A 155 -16.66 -2.20 6.84
CA GLN A 155 -16.00 -0.89 6.80
C GLN A 155 -15.57 -0.47 5.43
N ARG A 156 -15.45 -1.40 4.48
CA ARG A 156 -15.47 -1.04 3.07
C ARG A 156 -16.74 -0.22 2.88
N PRO A 157 -16.62 1.11 2.67
CA PRO A 157 -17.80 1.95 2.71
C PRO A 157 -18.85 1.40 1.74
N PRO A 158 -20.15 1.47 2.06
CA PRO A 158 -21.25 1.09 1.19
C PRO A 158 -21.13 1.72 -0.20
N ALA A 159 -20.40 2.84 -0.26
CA ALA A 159 -19.91 3.52 -1.45
C ALA A 159 -19.13 2.66 -2.46
N PHE A 160 -18.55 1.53 -2.07
CA PHE A 160 -17.86 0.66 -2.99
C PHE A 160 -18.79 -0.38 -3.59
N LEU A 161 -18.47 -0.81 -4.80
CA LEU A 161 -18.98 -2.08 -5.30
C LEU A 161 -18.72 -3.16 -4.23
N PRO A 162 -19.64 -4.13 -4.03
CA PRO A 162 -19.37 -5.29 -3.19
C PRO A 162 -17.97 -5.83 -3.48
N LEU A 163 -17.23 -6.27 -2.45
CA LEU A 163 -15.98 -7.01 -2.64
C LEU A 163 -16.27 -8.07 -3.70
N GLU A 164 -15.69 -7.94 -4.89
CA GLU A 164 -16.11 -8.66 -6.11
C GLU A 164 -15.88 -10.16 -5.93
N SER A 165 -16.66 -10.87 -5.11
CA SER A 165 -16.50 -12.28 -4.72
C SER A 165 -15.12 -12.76 -4.22
N GLU A 166 -14.08 -11.92 -4.28
CA GLU A 166 -12.66 -12.32 -4.21
C GLU A 166 -12.08 -12.23 -2.80
N PHE A 167 -12.44 -11.22 -2.01
CA PHE A 167 -11.98 -11.08 -0.63
C PHE A 167 -12.80 -11.96 0.30
N VAL A 168 -12.37 -13.22 0.40
CA VAL A 168 -12.99 -14.27 1.22
C VAL A 168 -12.19 -14.49 2.50
N ARG A 169 -12.85 -15.02 3.53
CA ARG A 169 -12.28 -15.15 4.88
C ARG A 169 -10.99 -15.95 4.90
N GLU A 170 -10.92 -17.01 4.10
CA GLU A 170 -9.78 -17.91 3.98
C GLU A 170 -8.55 -17.18 3.45
N LYS A 171 -8.74 -16.31 2.46
CA LYS A 171 -7.67 -15.46 1.89
C LYS A 171 -7.38 -14.23 2.74
N ALA A 172 -8.27 -13.85 3.64
CA ALA A 172 -8.08 -12.67 4.46
C ALA A 172 -6.99 -12.90 5.52
N VAL A 173 -6.80 -14.13 6.01
CA VAL A 173 -5.83 -14.45 7.08
C VAL A 173 -4.39 -14.18 6.62
N PHE A 174 -3.56 -13.70 7.55
CA PHE A 174 -2.12 -13.59 7.33
C PHE A 174 -1.47 -14.96 7.51
N GLY A 175 -1.24 -15.65 6.39
CA GLY A 175 -0.59 -16.97 6.33
C GLY A 175 0.63 -16.97 5.41
N SER A 176 1.32 -18.11 5.35
CA SER A 176 2.49 -18.30 4.47
C SER A 176 2.16 -18.15 2.99
N ASP A 177 0.91 -18.43 2.62
CA ASP A 177 0.40 -18.22 1.27
C ASP A 177 0.55 -16.75 0.87
N LEU A 178 1.32 -16.52 -0.19
CA LEU A 178 1.58 -15.20 -0.76
C LEU A 178 0.95 -15.15 -2.16
N PRO A 179 0.03 -14.21 -2.45
CA PRO A 179 -0.53 -14.08 -3.79
C PRO A 179 0.53 -13.78 -4.85
N GLU A 180 0.15 -13.91 -6.13
CA GLU A 180 0.99 -13.42 -7.23
C GLU A 180 1.12 -11.89 -7.12
N LEU A 181 2.33 -11.44 -6.76
CA LEU A 181 2.57 -10.05 -6.37
C LEU A 181 2.31 -9.10 -7.54
N GLY A 182 1.55 -8.03 -7.26
CA GLY A 182 1.11 -7.04 -8.23
C GLY A 182 0.03 -7.50 -9.21
N LYS A 183 -0.47 -8.74 -9.09
CA LYS A 183 -1.45 -9.33 -10.01
C LYS A 183 -2.68 -9.92 -9.32
N ASP A 184 -2.50 -10.71 -8.27
CA ASP A 184 -3.60 -11.27 -7.48
C ASP A 184 -3.89 -10.40 -6.25
N PHE A 185 -5.04 -9.72 -6.28
CA PHE A 185 -5.48 -8.80 -5.23
C PHE A 185 -6.58 -9.39 -4.34
N SER A 186 -6.88 -10.69 -4.45
CA SER A 186 -7.98 -11.33 -3.71
C SER A 186 -7.79 -11.36 -2.19
N TYR A 187 -6.60 -11.00 -1.70
CA TYR A 187 -6.25 -10.89 -0.28
C TYR A 187 -6.51 -9.47 0.28
N MET A 188 -7.09 -8.56 -0.51
CA MET A 188 -7.22 -7.14 -0.16
C MET A 188 -8.68 -6.65 -0.16
N PRO A 189 -9.13 -5.95 0.89
CA PRO A 189 -10.45 -5.30 0.92
C PRO A 189 -10.65 -4.20 -0.12
N TYR A 190 -9.61 -3.69 -0.78
CA TYR A 190 -9.68 -2.66 -1.83
C TYR A 190 -9.04 -3.16 -3.13
N ALA A 191 -9.24 -4.44 -3.45
CA ALA A 191 -8.63 -5.12 -4.60
C ALA A 191 -8.81 -4.39 -5.93
N ASP A 192 -9.99 -3.81 -6.18
CA ASP A 192 -10.29 -3.03 -7.37
C ASP A 192 -9.42 -1.76 -7.50
N VAL A 193 -9.17 -1.08 -6.37
CA VAL A 193 -8.30 0.09 -6.32
C VAL A 193 -6.85 -0.32 -6.54
N ALA A 194 -6.39 -1.38 -5.88
CA ALA A 194 -5.05 -1.91 -6.03
C ALA A 194 -4.77 -2.37 -7.48
N ARG A 195 -5.72 -3.07 -8.10
CA ARG A 195 -5.65 -3.53 -9.50
C ARG A 195 -5.54 -2.36 -10.48
N LEU A 196 -6.26 -1.27 -10.26
CA LEU A 196 -6.16 -0.09 -11.12
C LEU A 196 -4.89 0.74 -10.85
N SER A 197 -4.39 0.72 -9.62
CA SER A 197 -3.19 1.45 -9.18
C SER A 197 -1.90 0.70 -9.47
N SER A 198 -1.96 -0.60 -9.76
CA SER A 198 -0.79 -1.44 -10.05
C SER A 198 -0.09 -1.09 -11.35
N GLY A 199 -0.55 -0.05 -12.07
CA GLY A 199 0.16 0.58 -13.18
C GLY A 199 0.37 -0.36 -14.36
N LYS A 200 1.51 -0.21 -15.04
CA LYS A 200 1.84 -1.03 -16.21
C LYS A 200 2.50 -2.35 -15.81
N ALA A 201 2.02 -3.45 -16.37
CA ALA A 201 2.44 -4.79 -15.99
C ALA A 201 3.91 -5.08 -16.32
N GLU A 202 4.49 -4.45 -17.34
CA GLU A 202 5.91 -4.61 -17.71
C GLU A 202 6.88 -4.10 -16.64
N TRP A 203 6.42 -3.24 -15.72
CA TRP A 203 7.25 -2.76 -14.60
C TRP A 203 7.25 -3.71 -13.42
N LEU A 204 6.26 -4.60 -13.31
CA LEU A 204 6.14 -5.50 -12.15
C LEU A 204 7.34 -6.45 -12.03
N PRO A 205 7.82 -7.16 -13.08
CA PRO A 205 8.96 -8.06 -12.95
C PRO A 205 10.23 -7.35 -12.45
N GLU A 206 10.47 -6.13 -12.94
CA GLU A 206 11.61 -5.32 -12.53
C GLU A 206 11.47 -4.85 -11.07
N THR A 207 10.28 -4.40 -10.70
CA THR A 207 9.94 -3.99 -9.34
C THR A 207 10.11 -5.13 -8.34
N LEU A 208 9.67 -6.35 -8.70
CA LEU A 208 9.83 -7.54 -7.86
C LEU A 208 11.29 -7.90 -7.64
N LYS A 209 12.14 -7.82 -8.66
CA LYS A 209 13.58 -8.07 -8.51
C LYS A 209 14.25 -7.05 -7.60
N LYS A 210 13.88 -5.77 -7.74
CA LYS A 210 14.36 -4.71 -6.85
C LYS A 210 13.99 -4.97 -5.39
N ILE A 211 12.73 -5.34 -5.13
CA ILE A 211 12.26 -5.67 -3.76
C ILE A 211 12.97 -6.91 -3.24
N ALA A 212 13.06 -7.97 -4.04
CA ALA A 212 13.76 -9.20 -3.67
C ALA A 212 15.23 -8.95 -3.34
N TYR A 213 15.92 -8.12 -4.12
CA TYR A 213 17.31 -7.74 -3.83
C TYR A 213 17.42 -6.99 -2.49
N ARG A 214 16.52 -6.04 -2.21
CA ARG A 214 16.49 -5.33 -0.91
C ARG A 214 16.27 -6.30 0.25
N ILE A 215 15.40 -7.30 0.09
CA ILE A 215 15.19 -8.37 1.08
C ILE A 215 16.48 -9.17 1.29
N THR A 216 17.16 -9.59 0.21
CA THR A 216 18.43 -10.32 0.30
C THR A 216 19.46 -9.55 1.10
N VAL A 217 19.70 -8.28 0.77
CA VAL A 217 20.67 -7.44 1.50
C VAL A 217 20.25 -7.24 2.95
N ALA A 218 18.97 -6.97 3.22
CA ALA A 218 18.49 -6.79 4.59
C ALA A 218 18.63 -8.06 5.45
N ASN A 219 18.44 -9.24 4.85
CA ASN A 219 18.63 -10.54 5.50
C ASN A 219 20.10 -10.86 5.75
N GLU A 220 21.01 -10.53 4.83
CA GLU A 220 22.46 -10.67 5.05
C GLU A 220 22.94 -9.88 6.29
N HIS A 221 22.24 -8.77 6.60
CA HIS A 221 22.48 -7.96 7.79
C HIS A 221 21.56 -8.30 8.99
N ASN A 222 20.73 -9.34 8.90
CA ASN A 222 19.73 -9.72 9.92
C ASN A 222 18.77 -8.58 10.35
N ILE A 223 18.61 -7.54 9.54
CA ILE A 223 17.87 -6.32 9.93
C ILE A 223 16.40 -6.64 10.15
N ILE A 224 15.79 -7.39 9.23
CA ILE A 224 14.36 -7.73 9.32
C ILE A 224 14.08 -8.53 10.59
N HIS A 225 14.91 -9.54 10.87
CA HIS A 225 14.76 -10.39 12.05
C HIS A 225 14.90 -9.57 13.34
N ASN A 226 15.89 -8.67 13.41
CA ASN A 226 16.08 -7.78 14.57
C ASN A 226 14.89 -6.85 14.76
N ILE A 227 14.39 -6.21 13.69
CA ILE A 227 13.20 -5.34 13.77
C ILE A 227 11.99 -6.12 14.29
N LEU A 228 11.70 -7.30 13.74
CA LEU A 228 10.57 -8.11 14.19
C LEU A 228 10.75 -8.57 15.65
N ASN A 229 11.98 -8.90 16.05
CA ASN A 229 12.27 -9.23 17.44
C ASN A 229 12.01 -8.06 18.40
N ASP A 230 12.36 -6.84 18.02
CA ASP A 230 12.23 -5.69 18.91
C ASP A 230 10.81 -5.11 18.93
N THR A 231 10.01 -5.36 17.88
CA THR A 231 8.70 -4.71 17.69
C THR A 231 7.50 -5.62 17.92
N LEU A 232 7.64 -6.94 17.77
CA LEU A 232 6.54 -7.87 18.00
C LEU A 232 6.43 -8.24 19.48
N ILE A 233 5.20 -8.21 19.99
CA ILE A 233 4.81 -8.62 21.34
C ILE A 233 3.91 -9.84 21.21
N ASP A 234 4.10 -10.85 22.07
CA ASP A 234 3.21 -12.00 22.12
C ASP A 234 1.86 -11.64 22.73
N ALA A 235 0.78 -12.23 22.20
CA ALA A 235 -0.58 -11.96 22.67
C ALA A 235 -0.74 -12.22 24.17
N SER A 236 -0.09 -13.25 24.71
CA SER A 236 -0.10 -13.57 26.15
C SER A 236 0.50 -12.46 26.99
N ASP A 237 1.58 -11.82 26.53
CA ASP A 237 2.27 -10.76 27.28
C ASP A 237 1.43 -9.48 27.34
N ALA A 238 0.51 -9.32 26.39
CA ALA A 238 -0.46 -8.23 26.33
C ALA A 238 -1.82 -8.57 26.97
N GLY A 239 -2.01 -9.77 27.53
CA GLY A 239 -3.30 -10.23 28.08
C GLY A 239 -4.38 -10.46 27.02
N LEU A 240 -3.98 -10.83 25.81
CA LEU A 240 -4.83 -11.04 24.64
C LEU A 240 -4.91 -12.51 24.21
N GLU A 241 -4.59 -13.45 25.09
CA GLU A 241 -4.56 -14.90 24.79
C GLU A 241 -5.89 -15.49 24.31
N ASN A 242 -7.01 -14.83 24.64
CA ASN A 242 -8.35 -15.23 24.19
C ASN A 242 -8.74 -14.64 22.83
N HIS A 243 -7.86 -13.83 22.23
CA HIS A 243 -8.03 -13.25 20.90
C HIS A 243 -7.17 -14.02 19.89
N GLN A 244 -7.65 -14.17 18.66
CA GLN A 244 -7.00 -15.01 17.63
C GLN A 244 -5.75 -14.37 17.00
N PHE A 245 -4.92 -13.69 17.79
CA PHE A 245 -3.65 -13.12 17.32
C PHE A 245 -2.59 -14.19 17.13
N LEU A 246 -1.73 -13.96 16.14
CA LEU A 246 -0.54 -14.77 15.94
C LEU A 246 0.48 -14.46 17.03
N SER A 247 1.19 -15.49 17.50
CA SER A 247 2.37 -15.29 18.32
C SER A 247 3.49 -14.62 17.50
N LYS A 248 4.50 -14.10 18.19
CA LYS A 248 5.72 -13.55 17.61
C LYS A 248 6.40 -14.59 16.72
N ALA A 249 6.60 -15.80 17.23
CA ALA A 249 7.25 -16.89 16.49
C ALA A 249 6.44 -17.30 15.24
N GLN A 250 5.11 -17.35 15.33
CA GLN A 250 4.25 -17.62 14.18
C GLN A 250 4.35 -16.52 13.13
N THR A 251 4.31 -15.26 13.57
CA THR A 251 4.42 -14.10 12.68
C THR A 251 5.75 -14.09 11.93
N GLN A 252 6.86 -14.35 12.63
CA GLN A 252 8.19 -14.46 12.04
C GLN A 252 8.26 -15.59 11.02
N THR A 253 7.81 -16.80 11.39
CA THR A 253 7.82 -17.96 10.49
C THR A 253 7.02 -17.70 9.20
N ILE A 254 5.83 -17.11 9.34
CA ILE A 254 4.99 -16.75 8.19
C ILE A 254 5.67 -15.68 7.34
N PHE A 255 6.26 -14.66 7.97
CA PHE A 255 6.90 -13.57 7.25
C PHE A 255 8.15 -14.04 6.50
N ASP A 256 8.99 -14.86 7.12
CA ASP A 256 10.17 -15.45 6.48
C ASP A 256 9.78 -16.28 5.25
N SER A 257 8.72 -17.09 5.37
CA SER A 257 8.16 -17.84 4.23
C SER A 257 7.70 -16.89 3.11
N ARG A 258 7.00 -15.80 3.44
CA ARG A 258 6.59 -14.80 2.46
C ARG A 258 7.77 -14.09 1.80
N LEU A 259 8.80 -13.71 2.55
CA LEU A 259 10.00 -13.08 1.99
C LEU A 259 10.73 -14.02 1.02
N GLN A 260 10.78 -15.31 1.35
CA GLN A 260 11.33 -16.33 0.47
C GLN A 260 10.48 -16.48 -0.81
N HIS A 261 9.15 -16.50 -0.70
CA HIS A 261 8.25 -16.49 -1.86
C HIS A 261 8.45 -15.26 -2.77
N VAL A 262 8.77 -14.08 -2.21
CA VAL A 262 9.09 -12.89 -3.01
C VAL A 262 10.33 -13.15 -3.88
N ILE A 263 11.38 -13.74 -3.31
CA ILE A 263 12.62 -14.07 -4.03
C ILE A 263 12.33 -15.10 -5.13
N GLU A 264 11.50 -16.10 -4.85
CA GLU A 264 11.09 -17.12 -5.82
C GLU A 264 10.26 -16.53 -6.97
N GLN A 265 9.26 -15.69 -6.67
CA GLN A 265 8.47 -14.98 -7.68
C GLN A 265 9.32 -14.02 -8.53
N ALA A 266 10.44 -13.51 -7.99
CA ALA A 266 11.41 -12.70 -8.74
C ALA A 266 12.33 -13.52 -9.68
N GLY A 267 12.18 -14.85 -9.71
CA GLY A 267 12.99 -15.78 -10.51
C GLY A 267 14.09 -16.49 -9.72
N GLY A 268 14.09 -16.40 -8.39
CA GLY A 268 15.07 -17.01 -7.51
C GLY A 268 16.33 -16.17 -7.30
N ILE A 269 17.17 -16.60 -6.35
CA ILE A 269 18.34 -15.84 -5.89
C ILE A 269 19.34 -15.51 -7.01
N GLU A 270 19.53 -16.42 -7.97
CA GLU A 270 20.44 -16.21 -9.09
C GLU A 270 19.93 -15.13 -10.06
N ALA A 271 18.61 -15.09 -10.32
CA ALA A 271 18.01 -14.03 -11.13
C ALA A 271 18.11 -12.66 -10.44
N VAL A 272 17.94 -12.63 -9.12
CA VAL A 272 18.09 -11.42 -8.31
C VAL A 272 19.54 -10.92 -8.30
N ARG A 273 20.52 -11.81 -8.17
CA ARG A 273 21.95 -11.48 -8.27
C ARG A 273 22.31 -10.95 -9.66
N LEU A 274 21.85 -11.61 -10.71
CA LEU A 274 22.08 -11.16 -12.09
C LEU A 274 21.46 -9.78 -12.35
N TRP A 275 20.26 -9.53 -11.81
CA TRP A 275 19.63 -8.21 -11.85
C TRP A 275 20.51 -7.14 -11.18
N ALA A 276 21.06 -7.43 -10.00
CA ALA A 276 21.92 -6.49 -9.29
C ALA A 276 23.22 -6.19 -10.06
N LEU A 277 23.82 -7.19 -10.70
CA LEU A 277 24.99 -7.01 -11.59
C LEU A 277 24.67 -6.11 -12.79
N ASN A 278 23.52 -6.31 -13.42
CA ASN A 278 23.09 -5.53 -14.57
C ASN A 278 22.60 -4.11 -14.20
N ASN A 279 22.27 -3.88 -12.92
CA ASN A 279 21.78 -2.61 -12.40
C ASN A 279 22.67 -2.09 -11.25
N ALA A 280 24.00 -2.15 -11.43
CA ALA A 280 24.98 -1.94 -10.35
C ALA A 280 24.80 -0.63 -9.56
N ALA A 281 24.43 0.47 -10.22
CA ALA A 281 24.21 1.76 -9.54
C ALA A 281 23.01 1.71 -8.58
N GLU A 282 21.93 1.05 -8.99
CA GLU A 282 20.71 0.88 -8.19
C GLU A 282 20.94 -0.11 -7.05
N ALA A 283 21.61 -1.23 -7.33
CA ALA A 283 21.98 -2.21 -6.32
C ALA A 283 22.86 -1.56 -5.23
N GLN A 284 23.88 -0.80 -5.62
CA GLN A 284 24.74 -0.07 -4.69
C GLN A 284 23.94 0.92 -3.83
N ARG A 285 22.99 1.65 -4.43
CA ARG A 285 22.10 2.55 -3.70
C ARG A 285 21.31 1.81 -2.62
N ILE A 286 20.71 0.66 -2.97
CA ILE A 286 19.96 -0.18 -2.04
C ILE A 286 20.86 -0.64 -0.89
N SER A 287 22.07 -1.13 -1.18
CA SER A 287 22.99 -1.57 -0.13
C SER A 287 23.37 -0.46 0.84
N VAL A 288 23.64 0.75 0.33
CA VAL A 288 23.93 1.92 1.19
C VAL A 288 22.72 2.31 2.04
N GLU A 289 21.52 2.30 1.47
CA GLU A 289 20.29 2.60 2.21
C GLU A 289 20.05 1.58 3.34
N VAL A 290 20.19 0.28 3.05
CA VAL A 290 20.01 -0.79 4.03
C VAL A 290 21.05 -0.68 5.15
N ALA A 291 22.32 -0.43 4.84
CA ALA A 291 23.37 -0.21 5.83
C ALA A 291 23.12 1.05 6.69
N ALA A 292 22.60 2.12 6.09
CA ALA A 292 22.24 3.33 6.82
C ALA A 292 21.07 3.09 7.80
N ILE A 293 20.07 2.30 7.38
CA ILE A 293 18.97 1.87 8.25
C ILE A 293 19.50 1.04 9.41
N GLN A 294 20.33 0.02 9.14
CA GLN A 294 20.96 -0.80 10.17
C GLN A 294 21.63 0.05 11.25
N LYS A 295 22.51 0.97 10.81
CA LYS A 295 23.23 1.88 11.71
C LYS A 295 22.29 2.78 12.51
N SER A 296 21.23 3.29 11.89
CA SER A 296 20.25 4.16 12.56
C SER A 296 19.45 3.45 13.65
N LEU A 297 19.25 2.14 13.50
CA LEU A 297 18.55 1.29 14.46
C LEU A 297 19.48 0.72 15.54
N GLY A 298 20.80 0.87 15.39
CA GLY A 298 21.79 0.37 16.35
C GLY A 298 22.11 -1.12 16.21
N TYR A 299 21.86 -1.70 15.04
CA TYR A 299 22.22 -3.08 14.69
C TYR A 299 23.56 -3.18 13.95
#